data_AF-L2GQI2-F1
#
_entry.id   AF-L2GQI2-F1
#
_cell.length_a   1.000
_cell.length_b   1.000
_cell.length_c   1.000
_cell.angle_alpha   90.00
_cell.angle_beta   90.00
_cell.angle_gamma   90.00
#
_symmetry.space_group_name_H-M   'P 1'
#
loop_
_entity.id
_entity.type
_entity.pdbx_description
1 polymer ?
#
loop_
_entity_poly.entity_id
_entity_poly.type
_entity_poly.pdbx_seq_one_letter_code
_entity_poly.pdbx_strand_id
1 'polypeptide(L)'
;MPKTIVSSNIESKETSCMSFKEDLKTLRPKIDHLKTEIKSQMVPFAVHQVMIGSLSNELEEIKNTVGYLESKLDFEKKVYERTKQILLSLTVDQDNLHILETGSFTDDDDLIKIEKSLSILKEFSRGKCELKIVKEREREILDLLSNFLKRFVMFLSKLFIKSESKNELRVHRSFYEKMMKYKFIYTFSKTNSEYYTVLCVAYTRKSKDLYNEEFENHLNRVSELITDVNSLKFTLDALVMTYESLLECETNFLSLMDISSDIREIFSGVDLMIVDFIDIFFKMSPFCIIIALNLYTTGEFVNRLGSLGQSLKEKKAILEEVFLHQQKSTGLSFEVAGLINELNKMPIKSDFLENLVHAVIKKARKQNVQLEEGLKNHQIIHSVERLDDKKEIIECMERYLTPKIIDRIFGGRNERSEIKEIFKAVDSQKGGYVEAISFIKKTILENCEEAKRNEYIKILAEVNKT
;
A
#
# COMPACT_ATOMS: atom_id res chain seq x y z
N MET A 1 107.45 91.32 31.89
CA MET A 1 108.30 90.10 31.99
C MET A 1 107.52 89.03 32.79
N PRO A 2 107.77 87.69 32.70
CA PRO A 2 107.81 86.73 31.55
C PRO A 2 107.20 85.28 31.79
N LYS A 3 106.97 84.48 30.71
CA LYS A 3 107.10 82.98 30.39
C LYS A 3 106.48 81.83 31.25
N THR A 4 105.88 80.69 30.78
CA THR A 4 106.15 79.51 29.85
C THR A 4 106.75 78.25 30.54
N ILE A 5 106.07 77.06 30.47
CA ILE A 5 106.52 75.61 30.50
C ILE A 5 105.35 74.71 31.03
N VAL A 6 104.66 73.93 30.18
CA VAL A 6 103.94 72.63 30.43
C VAL A 6 103.45 72.15 29.04
N SER A 7 104.18 71.24 28.36
CA SER A 7 103.92 70.94 26.93
C SER A 7 104.00 69.46 26.46
N SER A 8 104.55 68.49 27.21
CA SER A 8 104.86 67.13 26.66
C SER A 8 103.87 66.00 26.99
N ASN A 9 103.12 66.05 28.10
CA ASN A 9 102.12 65.01 28.46
C ASN A 9 100.84 65.05 27.59
N ILE A 10 100.90 65.91 26.58
CA ILE A 10 99.84 66.29 25.68
C ILE A 10 99.94 65.41 24.42
N GLU A 11 101.14 64.99 23.99
CA GLU A 11 101.39 64.37 22.66
C GLU A 11 100.88 62.92 22.48
N SER A 12 100.87 62.05 23.51
CA SER A 12 100.40 60.65 23.37
C SER A 12 98.88 60.49 23.52
N LYS A 13 98.26 61.32 24.37
CA LYS A 13 96.81 61.51 24.39
C LYS A 13 96.33 62.15 23.09
N GLU A 14 97.15 63.01 22.48
CA GLU A 14 96.86 63.57 21.17
C GLU A 14 96.74 62.50 20.10
N THR A 15 97.63 61.50 20.00
CA THR A 15 97.60 60.50 18.91
C THR A 15 96.41 59.53 18.95
N SER A 16 96.04 59.01 20.12
CA SER A 16 94.81 58.18 20.25
C SER A 16 93.54 59.03 20.05
N CYS A 17 93.55 60.28 20.56
CA CYS A 17 92.50 61.25 20.29
C CYS A 17 92.42 61.65 18.81
N MET A 18 93.53 61.59 18.07
CA MET A 18 93.59 61.87 16.63
C MET A 18 92.99 60.72 15.81
N SER A 19 93.30 59.45 16.13
CA SER A 19 92.65 58.28 15.48
C SER A 19 91.14 58.23 15.74
N PHE A 20 90.70 58.50 16.97
CA PHE A 20 89.28 58.59 17.31
C PHE A 20 88.62 59.81 16.64
N LYS A 21 89.36 60.91 16.45
CA LYS A 21 88.94 62.06 15.63
C LYS A 21 88.79 61.68 14.17
N GLU A 22 89.64 60.82 13.63
CA GLU A 22 89.59 60.36 12.24
C GLU A 22 88.42 59.41 12.00
N ASP A 23 88.17 58.47 12.91
CA ASP A 23 86.98 57.63 12.88
C ASP A 23 85.70 58.46 13.05
N LEU A 24 85.69 59.45 13.96
CA LEU A 24 84.59 60.42 14.07
C LEU A 24 84.42 61.27 12.81
N LYS A 25 85.53 61.64 12.14
CA LYS A 25 85.50 62.39 10.87
C LYS A 25 84.91 61.56 9.73
N THR A 26 85.05 60.23 9.75
CA THR A 26 84.49 59.34 8.71
C THR A 26 83.06 58.88 9.02
N LEU A 27 82.70 58.70 10.31
CA LEU A 27 81.33 58.37 10.74
C LEU A 27 80.37 59.55 10.61
N ARG A 28 80.81 60.77 10.93
CA ARG A 28 79.98 61.97 10.90
C ARG A 28 79.29 62.21 9.55
N PRO A 29 79.97 62.17 8.39
CA PRO A 29 79.31 62.34 7.11
C PRO A 29 78.33 61.20 6.78
N LYS A 30 78.60 59.96 7.22
CA LYS A 30 77.64 58.84 7.05
C LYS A 30 76.39 59.03 7.91
N ILE A 31 76.54 59.49 9.15
CA ILE A 31 75.43 59.83 10.05
C ILE A 31 74.65 61.04 9.50
N ASP A 32 75.33 62.05 8.97
CA ASP A 32 74.69 63.21 8.36
C ASP A 32 73.95 62.81 7.08
N HIS A 33 74.48 61.90 6.28
CA HIS A 33 73.80 61.33 5.11
C HIS A 33 72.55 60.53 5.53
N LEU A 34 72.67 59.62 6.50
CA LEU A 34 71.53 58.87 7.06
C LEU A 34 70.49 59.80 7.68
N LYS A 35 70.89 60.86 8.39
CA LYS A 35 69.96 61.89 8.90
C LYS A 35 69.24 62.61 7.77
N THR A 36 69.92 62.83 6.66
CA THR A 36 69.33 63.50 5.48
C THR A 36 68.36 62.58 4.77
N GLU A 37 68.69 61.29 4.61
CA GLU A 37 67.77 60.27 4.08
C GLU A 37 66.56 60.04 5.00
N ILE A 38 66.76 59.98 6.32
CA ILE A 38 65.66 59.86 7.28
C ILE A 38 64.74 61.08 7.17
N LYS A 39 65.32 62.30 7.10
CA LYS A 39 64.52 63.52 6.91
C LYS A 39 63.80 63.54 5.57
N SER A 40 64.43 63.06 4.50
CA SER A 40 63.80 63.02 3.17
C SER A 40 62.68 61.97 3.11
N GLN A 41 62.74 60.90 3.90
CA GLN A 41 61.68 59.89 4.03
C GLN A 41 60.56 60.28 5.01
N MET A 42 60.82 61.15 5.99
CA MET A 42 59.79 61.62 6.93
C MET A 42 58.66 62.38 6.24
N VAL A 43 58.96 63.18 5.20
CA VAL A 43 57.93 63.96 4.49
C VAL A 43 56.98 63.05 3.69
N PRO A 44 57.45 62.12 2.83
CA PRO A 44 56.60 61.12 2.20
C PRO A 44 55.82 60.27 3.19
N PHE A 45 56.43 59.85 4.31
CA PHE A 45 55.75 59.06 5.33
C PHE A 45 54.60 59.83 5.98
N ALA A 46 54.81 61.10 6.33
CA ALA A 46 53.75 61.97 6.85
C ALA A 46 52.62 62.16 5.83
N VAL A 47 52.96 62.35 4.55
CA VAL A 47 51.96 62.45 3.47
C VAL A 47 51.16 61.15 3.31
N HIS A 48 51.83 59.99 3.31
CA HIS A 48 51.16 58.69 3.26
C HIS A 48 50.26 58.47 4.48
N GLN A 49 50.68 58.89 5.68
CA GLN A 49 49.87 58.79 6.89
C GLN A 49 48.59 59.64 6.79
N VAL A 50 48.70 60.85 6.24
CA VAL A 50 47.53 61.71 5.98
C VAL A 50 46.63 61.10 4.91
N MET A 51 47.19 60.56 3.82
CA MET A 51 46.42 59.89 2.76
C MET A 51 45.69 58.64 3.28
N ILE A 52 46.36 57.80 4.08
CA ILE A 52 45.75 56.62 4.70
C ILE A 52 44.64 57.04 5.67
N GLY A 53 44.83 58.13 6.41
CA GLY A 53 43.79 58.72 7.26
C GLY A 53 42.55 59.18 6.45
N SER A 54 42.77 59.90 5.35
CA SER A 54 41.69 60.31 4.44
C SER A 54 40.96 59.11 3.85
N LEU A 55 41.71 58.15 3.29
CA LEU A 55 41.15 56.94 2.70
C LEU A 55 40.39 56.11 3.72
N SER A 56 40.86 56.02 4.97
CA SER A 56 40.14 55.30 6.03
C SER A 56 38.80 55.98 6.36
N ASN A 57 38.79 57.31 6.42
CA ASN A 57 37.55 58.07 6.64
C ASN A 57 36.57 57.89 5.46
N GLU A 58 37.05 58.02 4.23
CA GLU A 58 36.25 57.79 3.02
C GLU A 58 35.68 56.36 2.97
N LEU A 59 36.46 55.36 3.39
CA LEU A 59 36.04 53.96 3.41
C LEU A 59 34.99 53.69 4.51
N GLU A 60 35.10 54.35 5.66
CA GLU A 60 34.08 54.31 6.72
C GLU A 60 32.78 54.98 6.25
N GLU A 61 32.85 56.11 5.54
CA GLU A 61 31.70 56.77 4.92
C GLU A 61 31.03 55.89 3.86
N ILE A 62 31.81 55.24 2.99
CA ILE A 62 31.29 54.28 2.00
C ILE A 62 30.58 53.13 2.70
N LYS A 63 31.19 52.54 3.74
CA LYS A 63 30.61 51.43 4.49
C LYS A 63 29.26 51.81 5.14
N ASN A 64 29.20 52.99 5.74
CA ASN A 64 27.95 53.52 6.31
C ASN A 64 26.88 53.73 5.22
N THR A 65 27.29 54.25 4.07
CA THR A 65 26.40 54.47 2.92
C THR A 65 25.87 53.15 2.36
N VAL A 66 26.72 52.12 2.25
CA VAL A 66 26.33 50.78 1.83
C VAL A 66 25.31 50.18 2.79
N GLY A 67 25.56 50.22 4.11
CA GLY A 67 24.60 49.71 5.09
C GLY A 67 23.25 50.42 5.06
N TYR A 68 23.26 51.73 4.80
CA TYR A 68 22.03 52.51 4.58
C TYR A 68 21.31 52.07 3.29
N LEU A 69 22.02 51.90 2.18
CA LEU A 69 21.45 51.47 0.91
C LEU A 69 20.87 50.06 0.98
N GLU A 70 21.52 49.13 1.67
CA GLU A 70 21.00 47.78 1.91
C GLU A 70 19.69 47.82 2.71
N SER A 71 19.66 48.60 3.78
CA SER A 71 18.45 48.79 4.60
C SER A 71 17.31 49.40 3.79
N LYS A 72 17.63 50.38 2.93
CA LYS A 72 16.68 51.04 2.04
C LYS A 72 16.15 50.07 0.98
N LEU A 73 17.02 49.28 0.36
CA LEU A 73 16.65 48.26 -0.61
C LEU A 73 15.69 47.23 0.00
N ASP A 74 15.97 46.79 1.22
CA ASP A 74 15.15 45.80 1.92
C ASP A 74 13.75 46.35 2.27
N PHE A 75 13.69 47.63 2.64
CA PHE A 75 12.43 48.36 2.81
C PHE A 75 11.67 48.49 1.49
N GLU A 76 12.33 48.94 0.41
CA GLU A 76 11.71 49.10 -0.91
C GLU A 76 11.16 47.78 -1.46
N LYS A 77 11.87 46.65 -1.27
CA LYS A 77 11.36 45.31 -1.62
C LYS A 77 10.07 44.98 -0.86
N LYS A 78 10.00 45.27 0.45
CA LYS A 78 8.78 45.04 1.25
C LYS A 78 7.63 45.92 0.78
N VAL A 79 7.90 47.17 0.42
CA VAL A 79 6.90 48.09 -0.14
C VAL A 79 6.42 47.60 -1.50
N TYR A 80 7.33 47.16 -2.37
CA TYR A 80 6.99 46.61 -3.69
C TYR A 80 6.08 45.38 -3.56
N GLU A 81 6.44 44.40 -2.73
CA GLU A 81 5.61 43.20 -2.53
C GLU A 81 4.22 43.55 -1.98
N ARG A 82 4.14 44.43 -0.98
CA ARG A 82 2.84 44.90 -0.46
C ARG A 82 2.01 45.62 -1.53
N THR A 83 2.65 46.46 -2.34
CA THR A 83 1.98 47.20 -3.42
C THR A 83 1.51 46.27 -4.52
N LYS A 84 2.32 45.26 -4.88
CA LYS A 84 1.95 44.20 -5.82
C LYS A 84 0.73 43.41 -5.32
N GLN A 85 0.69 43.06 -4.03
CA GLN A 85 -0.47 42.38 -3.45
C GLN A 85 -1.74 43.25 -3.41
N ILE A 86 -1.60 44.54 -3.07
CA ILE A 86 -2.71 45.49 -3.10
C ILE A 86 -3.21 45.66 -4.54
N LEU A 87 -2.31 45.81 -5.50
CA LEU A 87 -2.64 45.92 -6.92
C LEU A 87 -3.39 44.67 -7.37
N LEU A 88 -2.84 43.47 -7.18
CA LEU A 88 -3.49 42.21 -7.49
C LEU A 88 -4.89 42.11 -6.88
N SER A 89 -5.04 42.49 -5.60
CA SER A 89 -6.33 42.46 -4.89
C SER A 89 -7.36 43.45 -5.44
N LEU A 90 -6.91 44.58 -5.98
CA LEU A 90 -7.77 45.61 -6.56
C LEU A 90 -8.01 45.42 -8.06
N THR A 91 -7.13 44.70 -8.76
CA THR A 91 -7.19 44.44 -10.20
C THR A 91 -7.78 43.09 -10.57
N VAL A 92 -8.25 42.27 -9.61
CA VAL A 92 -9.10 41.13 -9.96
C VAL A 92 -10.35 41.68 -10.64
N ASP A 93 -10.39 41.56 -11.96
CA ASP A 93 -11.50 42.07 -12.78
C ASP A 93 -12.81 41.45 -12.31
N GLN A 94 -13.85 42.28 -12.19
CA GLN A 94 -15.19 41.80 -11.81
C GLN A 94 -15.72 40.76 -12.80
N ASP A 95 -15.29 40.83 -14.06
CA ASP A 95 -15.63 39.84 -15.08
C ASP A 95 -15.11 38.44 -14.73
N ASN A 96 -13.91 38.32 -14.15
CA ASN A 96 -13.36 37.05 -13.68
C ASN A 96 -14.13 36.49 -12.49
N LEU A 97 -14.60 37.37 -11.60
CA LEU A 97 -15.45 36.98 -10.48
C LEU A 97 -16.83 36.53 -10.97
N HIS A 98 -17.39 37.25 -11.94
CA HIS A 98 -18.68 36.93 -12.52
C HIS A 98 -18.67 35.58 -13.25
N ILE A 99 -17.60 35.26 -13.98
CA ILE A 99 -17.40 33.95 -14.63
C ILE A 99 -17.46 32.80 -13.61
N LEU A 100 -16.91 32.98 -12.41
CA LEU A 100 -16.96 31.97 -11.35
C LEU A 100 -18.36 31.86 -10.70
N GLU A 101 -19.17 32.93 -10.74
CA GLU A 101 -20.55 32.90 -10.24
C GLU A 101 -21.54 32.30 -11.24
N THR A 102 -21.38 32.55 -12.54
CA THR A 102 -22.40 32.22 -13.55
C THR A 102 -21.96 31.20 -14.58
N GLY A 103 -20.65 31.00 -14.76
CA GLY A 103 -20.09 30.10 -15.77
C GLY A 103 -20.63 28.68 -15.68
N SER A 104 -20.83 28.06 -16.85
CA SER A 104 -21.30 26.69 -16.95
C SER A 104 -20.16 25.69 -16.84
N PHE A 105 -20.42 24.54 -16.21
CA PHE A 105 -19.48 23.41 -16.18
C PHE A 105 -19.60 22.46 -17.38
N THR A 106 -20.58 22.69 -18.26
CA THR A 106 -20.82 21.83 -19.44
C THR A 106 -20.32 22.44 -20.75
N ASP A 107 -20.04 23.74 -20.77
CA ASP A 107 -19.55 24.45 -21.94
C ASP A 107 -18.02 24.57 -21.88
N ASP A 108 -17.34 24.14 -22.95
CA ASP A 108 -15.86 24.10 -22.99
C ASP A 108 -15.28 25.52 -22.98
N ASP A 109 -15.96 26.52 -23.58
CA ASP A 109 -15.51 27.91 -23.57
C ASP A 109 -15.58 28.53 -22.16
N ASP A 110 -16.65 28.24 -21.42
CA ASP A 110 -16.77 28.66 -20.03
C ASP A 110 -15.77 27.96 -19.12
N LEU A 111 -15.44 26.68 -19.37
CA LEU A 111 -14.39 25.99 -18.63
C LEU A 111 -13.02 26.64 -18.80
N ILE A 112 -12.66 27.04 -20.02
CA ILE A 112 -11.41 27.76 -20.29
C ILE A 112 -11.39 29.10 -19.55
N LYS A 113 -12.53 29.82 -19.51
CA LYS A 113 -12.65 31.09 -18.77
C LYS A 113 -12.52 30.86 -17.26
N ILE A 114 -13.18 29.85 -16.71
CA ILE A 114 -13.10 29.48 -15.29
C ILE A 114 -11.66 29.11 -14.92
N GLU A 115 -10.97 28.31 -15.73
CA GLU A 115 -9.57 27.94 -15.50
C GLU A 115 -8.67 29.19 -15.44
N LYS A 116 -8.83 30.12 -16.39
CA LYS A 116 -8.13 31.41 -16.38
C LYS A 116 -8.43 32.20 -15.11
N SER A 117 -9.70 32.35 -14.74
CA SER A 117 -10.09 33.08 -13.52
C SER A 117 -9.52 32.43 -12.25
N LEU A 118 -9.52 31.10 -12.13
CA LEU A 118 -8.92 30.39 -11.00
C LEU A 118 -7.39 30.54 -10.96
N SER A 119 -6.71 30.54 -12.11
CA SER A 119 -5.26 30.76 -12.17
C SER A 119 -4.84 32.14 -11.69
N ILE A 120 -5.60 33.19 -12.02
CA ILE A 120 -5.41 34.56 -11.50
C ILE A 120 -5.59 34.57 -9.99
N LEU A 121 -6.63 33.90 -9.48
CA LEU A 121 -6.90 33.82 -8.05
C LEU A 121 -5.89 32.96 -7.28
N LYS A 122 -5.14 32.07 -7.94
CA LYS A 122 -4.11 31.23 -7.31
C LYS A 122 -2.97 32.06 -6.72
N GLU A 123 -2.68 33.23 -7.30
CA GLU A 123 -1.66 34.16 -6.82
C GLU A 123 -2.11 35.00 -5.62
N PHE A 124 -3.38 34.91 -5.24
CA PHE A 124 -3.96 35.65 -4.13
C PHE A 124 -3.58 35.00 -2.79
N SER A 125 -2.70 35.65 -2.02
CA SER A 125 -2.29 35.15 -0.70
C SER A 125 -3.13 35.75 0.43
N ARG A 126 -3.75 34.90 1.26
CA ARG A 126 -4.53 35.33 2.43
C ARG A 126 -3.73 36.17 3.44
N GLY A 127 -4.37 37.18 4.02
CA GLY A 127 -4.02 37.72 5.35
C GLY A 127 -2.81 38.64 5.47
N LYS A 128 -2.24 39.17 4.38
CA LYS A 128 -1.05 40.05 4.44
C LYS A 128 -1.33 41.56 4.46
N CYS A 129 -2.59 41.98 4.30
CA CYS A 129 -2.96 43.39 4.23
C CYS A 129 -4.01 43.78 5.28
N GLU A 130 -3.74 44.83 6.05
CA GLU A 130 -4.68 45.34 7.07
C GLU A 130 -5.71 46.34 6.52
N LEU A 131 -5.55 46.79 5.27
CA LEU A 131 -6.46 47.75 4.65
C LEU A 131 -7.88 47.21 4.58
N LYS A 132 -8.84 48.01 5.06
CA LYS A 132 -10.26 47.64 5.14
C LYS A 132 -10.84 47.21 3.77
N ILE A 133 -10.53 47.96 2.71
CA ILE A 133 -11.00 47.68 1.34
C ILE A 133 -10.47 46.32 0.86
N VAL A 134 -9.20 46.00 1.17
CA VAL A 134 -8.60 44.72 0.80
C VAL A 134 -9.23 43.57 1.58
N LYS A 135 -9.52 43.75 2.87
CA LYS A 135 -10.23 42.76 3.69
C LYS A 135 -11.69 42.53 3.28
N GLU A 136 -12.34 43.55 2.71
CA GLU A 136 -13.69 43.43 2.15
C GLU A 136 -13.68 42.67 0.83
N ARG A 137 -12.77 43.02 -0.09
CA ARG A 137 -12.57 42.27 -1.34
C ARG A 137 -12.11 40.83 -1.12
N GLU A 138 -11.21 40.60 -0.18
CA GLU A 138 -10.78 39.24 0.19
C GLU A 138 -11.96 38.40 0.68
N ARG A 139 -12.86 38.96 1.49
CA ARG A 139 -14.08 38.26 1.92
C ARG A 139 -15.01 37.95 0.76
N GLU A 140 -15.24 38.90 -0.13
CA GLU A 140 -16.07 38.71 -1.32
C GLU A 140 -15.53 37.57 -2.21
N ILE A 141 -14.22 37.57 -2.48
CA ILE A 141 -13.54 36.51 -3.25
C ILE A 141 -13.69 35.16 -2.54
N LEU A 142 -13.53 35.11 -1.22
CA LEU A 142 -13.63 33.86 -0.46
C LEU A 142 -15.05 33.29 -0.44
N ASP A 143 -16.07 34.13 -0.26
CA ASP A 143 -17.48 33.74 -0.31
C ASP A 143 -17.85 33.23 -1.71
N LEU A 144 -17.35 33.91 -2.75
CA LEU A 144 -17.56 33.54 -4.14
C LEU A 144 -16.88 32.21 -4.49
N LEU A 145 -15.63 31.99 -4.04
CA LEU A 145 -14.94 30.69 -4.17
C LEU A 145 -15.68 29.57 -3.42
N SER A 146 -16.21 29.85 -2.22
CA SER A 146 -17.02 28.90 -1.46
C SER A 146 -18.28 28.51 -2.23
N ASN A 147 -18.98 29.48 -2.80
CA ASN A 147 -20.19 29.25 -3.59
C ASN A 147 -19.89 28.54 -4.92
N PHE A 148 -18.79 28.89 -5.58
CA PHE A 148 -18.31 28.19 -6.77
C PHE A 148 -18.07 26.70 -6.49
N LEU A 149 -17.38 26.37 -5.39
CA LEU A 149 -17.11 24.98 -5.01
C LEU A 149 -18.40 24.23 -4.65
N LYS A 150 -19.35 24.87 -3.95
CA LYS A 150 -20.67 24.28 -3.70
C LYS A 150 -21.41 23.97 -5.01
N ARG A 151 -21.43 24.90 -5.97
CA ARG A 151 -21.99 24.69 -7.31
C ARG A 151 -21.31 23.53 -8.03
N PHE A 152 -19.98 23.44 -7.94
CA PHE A 152 -19.22 22.35 -8.54
C PHE A 152 -19.52 21.01 -7.87
N VAL A 153 -19.63 20.92 -6.54
CA VAL A 153 -20.05 19.69 -5.83
C VAL A 153 -21.46 19.25 -6.22
N MET A 154 -22.39 20.20 -6.38
CA MET A 154 -23.73 19.90 -6.90
C MET A 154 -23.69 19.42 -8.35
N PHE A 155 -22.81 19.97 -9.18
CA PHE A 155 -22.60 19.54 -10.55
C PHE A 155 -21.99 18.14 -10.62
N LEU A 156 -20.94 17.86 -9.83
CA LEU A 156 -20.37 16.52 -9.65
C LEU A 156 -21.48 15.53 -9.29
N SER A 157 -22.31 15.86 -8.30
CA SER A 157 -23.43 15.01 -7.91
C SER A 157 -24.37 14.68 -9.07
N LYS A 158 -24.56 15.58 -10.04
CA LYS A 158 -25.37 15.32 -11.24
C LYS A 158 -24.65 14.45 -12.27
N LEU A 159 -23.33 14.56 -12.39
CA LEU A 159 -22.53 13.74 -13.30
C LEU A 159 -22.57 12.25 -12.93
N PHE A 160 -22.61 11.93 -11.63
CA PHE A 160 -22.68 10.55 -11.13
C PHE A 160 -24.06 9.88 -11.30
N ILE A 161 -25.14 10.61 -11.59
CA ILE A 161 -26.54 10.11 -11.54
C ILE A 161 -26.95 9.22 -12.76
N LYS A 162 -26.05 8.92 -13.68
CA LYS A 162 -26.37 8.04 -14.81
C LYS A 162 -25.28 7.00 -15.04
N SER A 163 -25.27 5.97 -14.20
CA SER A 163 -24.87 4.65 -14.69
C SER A 163 -25.84 4.29 -15.83
N GLU A 164 -25.38 4.40 -17.07
CA GLU A 164 -26.13 3.92 -18.24
C GLU A 164 -26.18 2.38 -18.27
N SER A 165 -25.39 1.71 -17.42
CA SER A 165 -25.30 0.27 -17.26
C SER A 165 -26.53 -0.26 -16.50
N LYS A 166 -27.62 -0.51 -17.23
CA LYS A 166 -28.62 -1.46 -16.75
C LYS A 166 -27.99 -2.86 -16.81
N ASN A 167 -27.44 -3.30 -15.69
CA ASN A 167 -27.11 -4.70 -15.35
C ASN A 167 -25.72 -5.25 -15.75
N GLU A 168 -24.76 -4.41 -16.15
CA GLU A 168 -23.39 -4.84 -16.44
C GLU A 168 -22.42 -4.03 -15.59
N LEU A 169 -21.52 -4.72 -14.88
CA LEU A 169 -20.41 -4.08 -14.17
C LEU A 169 -19.42 -3.55 -15.22
N ARG A 170 -19.16 -2.25 -15.25
CA ARG A 170 -18.30 -1.63 -16.27
C ARG A 170 -17.27 -0.71 -15.64
N VAL A 171 -16.07 -0.70 -16.22
CA VAL A 171 -15.09 0.36 -15.94
C VAL A 171 -15.64 1.66 -16.51
N HIS A 172 -15.77 2.70 -15.67
CA HIS A 172 -16.36 3.99 -16.04
C HIS A 172 -15.41 4.88 -16.88
N ARG A 173 -14.81 4.34 -17.94
CA ARG A 173 -13.82 5.04 -18.77
C ARG A 173 -14.34 6.37 -19.32
N SER A 174 -15.56 6.41 -19.84
CA SER A 174 -16.16 7.63 -20.41
C SER A 174 -16.43 8.69 -19.33
N PHE A 175 -16.71 8.28 -18.10
CA PHE A 175 -16.84 9.18 -16.96
C PHE A 175 -15.48 9.73 -16.53
N TYR A 176 -14.46 8.87 -16.43
CA TYR A 176 -13.08 9.31 -16.14
C TYR A 176 -12.60 10.33 -17.18
N GLU A 177 -12.80 10.06 -18.47
CA GLU A 177 -12.46 10.99 -19.56
C GLU A 177 -13.18 12.33 -19.44
N LYS A 178 -14.48 12.33 -19.07
CA LYS A 178 -15.24 13.56 -18.79
C LYS A 178 -14.69 14.31 -17.57
N MET A 179 -14.33 13.58 -16.51
CA MET A 179 -13.82 14.15 -15.27
C MET A 179 -12.45 14.81 -15.42
N MET A 180 -11.61 14.31 -16.34
CA MET A 180 -10.28 14.86 -16.61
C MET A 180 -10.32 16.35 -16.97
N LYS A 181 -11.40 16.82 -17.62
CA LYS A 181 -11.59 18.24 -17.95
C LYS A 181 -11.61 19.15 -16.72
N TYR A 182 -11.94 18.62 -15.54
CA TYR A 182 -12.06 19.39 -14.30
C TYR A 182 -10.83 19.25 -13.38
N LYS A 183 -9.74 18.63 -13.85
CA LYS A 183 -8.50 18.45 -13.07
C LYS A 183 -7.93 19.77 -12.53
N PHE A 184 -8.09 20.86 -13.28
CA PHE A 184 -7.61 22.19 -12.87
C PHE A 184 -8.30 22.69 -11.59
N ILE A 185 -9.58 22.33 -11.35
CA ILE A 185 -10.33 22.70 -10.14
C ILE A 185 -9.74 22.01 -8.90
N TYR A 186 -9.43 20.71 -9.00
CA TYR A 186 -8.77 19.96 -7.94
C TYR A 186 -7.37 20.55 -7.66
N THR A 187 -6.60 20.79 -8.72
CA THR A 187 -5.25 21.38 -8.62
C THR A 187 -5.27 22.76 -7.95
N PHE A 188 -6.24 23.61 -8.30
CA PHE A 188 -6.44 24.90 -7.66
C PHE A 188 -6.80 24.75 -6.18
N SER A 189 -7.76 23.88 -5.87
CA SER A 189 -8.26 23.70 -4.51
C SER A 189 -7.18 23.26 -3.52
N LYS A 190 -6.10 22.59 -3.95
CA LYS A 190 -4.96 22.21 -3.08
C LYS A 190 -4.30 23.39 -2.37
N THR A 191 -4.42 24.60 -2.93
CA THR A 191 -3.93 25.82 -2.26
C THR A 191 -4.70 26.13 -0.96
N ASN A 192 -5.91 25.58 -0.80
CA ASN A 192 -6.73 25.68 0.38
C ASN A 192 -7.19 24.28 0.84
N SER A 193 -6.57 23.77 1.90
CA SER A 193 -6.81 22.41 2.40
C SER A 193 -8.29 22.11 2.66
N GLU A 194 -9.06 23.06 3.19
CA GLU A 194 -10.49 22.85 3.49
C GLU A 194 -11.30 22.56 2.23
N TYR A 195 -11.09 23.35 1.18
CA TYR A 195 -11.79 23.21 -0.09
C TYR A 195 -11.41 21.91 -0.81
N TYR A 196 -10.13 21.58 -0.80
CA TYR A 196 -9.64 20.34 -1.38
C TYR A 196 -10.22 19.11 -0.67
N THR A 197 -10.25 19.12 0.66
CA THR A 197 -10.87 18.03 1.44
C THR A 197 -12.35 17.87 1.11
N VAL A 198 -13.12 18.95 1.00
CA VAL A 198 -14.55 18.90 0.63
C VAL A 198 -14.74 18.26 -0.75
N LEU A 199 -13.92 18.59 -1.73
CA LEU A 199 -14.00 17.99 -3.07
C LEU A 199 -13.65 16.49 -3.05
N CYS A 200 -12.59 16.11 -2.35
CA CYS A 200 -12.19 14.70 -2.23
C CYS A 200 -13.29 13.87 -1.54
N VAL A 201 -13.87 14.37 -0.45
CA VAL A 201 -14.97 13.71 0.27
C VAL A 201 -16.22 13.59 -0.62
N ALA A 202 -16.56 14.65 -1.35
CA ALA A 202 -17.69 14.62 -2.29
C ALA A 202 -17.50 13.58 -3.39
N TYR A 203 -16.29 13.48 -3.95
CA TYR A 203 -15.93 12.45 -4.91
C TYR A 203 -16.05 11.05 -4.30
N THR A 204 -15.36 10.79 -3.18
CA THR A 204 -15.37 9.49 -2.48
C THR A 204 -16.77 9.00 -2.21
N ARG A 205 -17.64 9.87 -1.66
CA ARG A 205 -19.03 9.54 -1.38
C ARG A 205 -19.79 9.15 -2.63
N LYS A 206 -19.60 9.88 -3.73
CA LYS A 206 -20.34 9.63 -4.98
C LYS A 206 -19.83 8.40 -5.71
N SER A 207 -18.53 8.15 -5.73
CA SER A 207 -17.97 6.90 -6.24
C SER A 207 -18.44 5.70 -5.42
N LYS A 208 -18.50 5.83 -4.09
CA LYS A 208 -19.05 4.78 -3.22
C LYS A 208 -20.51 4.48 -3.54
N ASP A 209 -21.35 5.51 -3.64
CA ASP A 209 -22.77 5.36 -4.00
C ASP A 209 -22.92 4.63 -5.35
N LEU A 210 -22.13 5.03 -6.36
CA LEU A 210 -22.13 4.45 -7.71
C LEU A 210 -21.74 2.97 -7.70
N TYR A 211 -20.58 2.62 -7.12
CA TYR A 211 -20.11 1.24 -7.11
C TYR A 211 -21.01 0.32 -6.29
N ASN A 212 -21.58 0.80 -5.18
CA ASN A 212 -22.53 0.00 -4.41
C ASN A 212 -23.77 -0.35 -5.24
N GLU A 213 -24.34 0.62 -5.96
CA GLU A 213 -25.51 0.38 -6.82
C GLU A 213 -25.17 -0.59 -7.98
N GLU A 214 -24.02 -0.45 -8.61
CA GLU A 214 -23.61 -1.33 -9.70
C GLU A 214 -23.33 -2.77 -9.24
N PHE A 215 -22.62 -2.93 -8.11
CA PHE A 215 -22.35 -4.26 -7.55
C PHE A 215 -23.63 -4.92 -7.03
N GLU A 216 -24.53 -4.19 -6.37
CA GLU A 216 -25.82 -4.74 -5.93
C GLU A 216 -26.60 -5.31 -7.12
N ASN A 217 -26.74 -4.54 -8.20
CA ASN A 217 -27.41 -4.98 -9.43
C ASN A 217 -26.69 -6.18 -10.08
N HIS A 218 -25.36 -6.14 -10.14
CA HIS A 218 -24.56 -7.21 -10.73
C HIS A 218 -24.70 -8.52 -9.94
N LEU A 219 -24.53 -8.47 -8.62
CA LEU A 219 -24.62 -9.63 -7.73
C LEU A 219 -26.03 -10.25 -7.74
N ASN A 220 -27.08 -9.41 -7.73
CA ASN A 220 -28.47 -9.89 -7.84
C ASN A 220 -28.65 -10.68 -9.15
N ARG A 221 -28.19 -10.15 -10.28
CA ARG A 221 -28.27 -10.86 -11.57
C ARG A 221 -27.43 -12.13 -11.61
N VAL A 222 -26.23 -12.11 -11.04
CA VAL A 222 -25.39 -13.31 -10.94
C VAL A 222 -26.10 -14.37 -10.11
N SER A 223 -26.77 -14.01 -9.01
CA SER A 223 -27.55 -14.97 -8.21
C SER A 223 -28.71 -15.62 -8.99
N GLU A 224 -29.36 -14.88 -9.87
CA GLU A 224 -30.46 -15.39 -10.70
C GLU A 224 -29.97 -16.37 -11.78
N LEU A 225 -28.75 -16.18 -12.30
CA LEU A 225 -28.19 -16.97 -13.39
C LEU A 225 -27.51 -18.26 -12.92
N ILE A 226 -27.03 -18.29 -11.68
CA ILE A 226 -26.34 -19.46 -11.15
C ILE A 226 -27.36 -20.55 -10.81
N THR A 227 -27.30 -21.60 -11.62
CA THR A 227 -28.15 -22.80 -11.47
C THR A 227 -27.32 -24.07 -11.31
N ASP A 228 -26.04 -24.06 -11.69
CA ASP A 228 -25.15 -25.23 -11.64
C ASP A 228 -23.97 -25.03 -10.68
N VAL A 229 -23.71 -26.02 -9.84
CA VAL A 229 -22.60 -26.10 -8.88
C VAL A 229 -21.25 -25.98 -9.59
N ASN A 230 -21.12 -26.49 -10.81
CA ASN A 230 -19.85 -26.45 -11.54
C ASN A 230 -19.46 -25.03 -11.99
N SER A 231 -20.44 -24.12 -12.12
CA SER A 231 -20.19 -22.73 -12.51
C SER A 231 -19.72 -21.85 -11.35
N LEU A 232 -19.98 -22.25 -10.09
CA LEU A 232 -19.72 -21.45 -8.89
C LEU A 232 -18.26 -20.98 -8.78
N LYS A 233 -17.30 -21.87 -9.03
CA LYS A 233 -15.87 -21.53 -8.96
C LYS A 233 -15.52 -20.46 -10.00
N PHE A 234 -15.90 -20.70 -11.27
CA PHE A 234 -15.63 -19.75 -12.34
C PHE A 234 -16.27 -18.39 -12.08
N THR A 235 -17.48 -18.37 -11.52
CA THR A 235 -18.17 -17.11 -11.19
C THR A 235 -17.51 -16.36 -10.04
N LEU A 236 -17.06 -17.06 -8.99
CA LEU A 236 -16.30 -16.44 -7.91
C LEU A 236 -14.97 -15.89 -8.44
N ASP A 237 -14.26 -16.65 -9.26
CA ASP A 237 -12.99 -16.24 -9.84
C ASP A 237 -13.16 -14.98 -10.69
N ALA A 238 -14.19 -14.95 -11.55
CA ALA A 238 -14.53 -13.80 -12.38
C ALA A 238 -14.93 -12.58 -11.53
N LEU A 239 -15.70 -12.77 -10.45
CA LEU A 239 -16.11 -11.68 -9.55
C LEU A 239 -14.88 -11.03 -8.88
N VAL A 240 -13.98 -11.85 -8.32
CA VAL A 240 -12.77 -11.36 -7.63
C VAL A 240 -11.84 -10.64 -8.61
N MET A 241 -11.61 -11.21 -9.80
CA MET A 241 -10.77 -10.58 -10.83
C MET A 241 -11.36 -9.25 -11.34
N THR A 242 -12.67 -9.18 -11.47
CA THR A 242 -13.34 -7.95 -11.90
C THR A 242 -13.22 -6.86 -10.82
N TYR A 243 -13.39 -7.22 -9.56
CA TYR A 243 -13.16 -6.32 -8.43
C TYR A 243 -11.70 -5.82 -8.37
N GLU A 244 -10.71 -6.71 -8.51
CA GLU A 244 -9.28 -6.34 -8.56
C GLU A 244 -8.99 -5.34 -9.69
N SER A 245 -9.56 -5.59 -10.88
CA SER A 245 -9.40 -4.70 -12.04
C SER A 245 -10.01 -3.31 -11.81
N LEU A 246 -11.15 -3.24 -11.12
CA LEU A 246 -11.80 -1.97 -10.77
C LEU A 246 -11.00 -1.19 -9.74
N LEU A 247 -10.43 -1.86 -8.73
CA LEU A 247 -9.54 -1.23 -7.77
C LEU A 247 -8.33 -0.59 -8.47
N GLU A 248 -7.70 -1.30 -9.41
CA GLU A 248 -6.56 -0.78 -10.16
C GLU A 248 -6.96 0.43 -11.01
N CYS A 249 -8.09 0.35 -11.72
CA CYS A 249 -8.60 1.45 -12.53
C CYS A 249 -8.88 2.71 -11.69
N GLU A 250 -9.57 2.56 -10.56
CA GLU A 250 -9.91 3.68 -9.68
C GLU A 250 -8.66 4.27 -9.02
N THR A 251 -7.71 3.43 -8.59
CA THR A 251 -6.42 3.88 -8.02
C THR A 251 -5.65 4.72 -9.02
N ASN A 252 -5.55 4.24 -10.27
CA ASN A 252 -4.88 4.95 -11.34
C ASN A 252 -5.57 6.28 -11.65
N PHE A 253 -6.91 6.31 -11.66
CA PHE A 253 -7.68 7.53 -11.88
C PHE A 253 -7.48 8.56 -10.76
N LEU A 254 -7.55 8.15 -9.49
CA LEU A 254 -7.31 9.02 -8.33
C LEU A 254 -5.92 9.66 -8.39
N SER A 255 -4.90 8.87 -8.74
CA SER A 255 -3.53 9.35 -8.94
C SER A 255 -3.42 10.36 -10.09
N LEU A 256 -4.05 10.07 -11.24
CA LEU A 256 -4.04 10.96 -12.41
C LEU A 256 -4.75 12.30 -12.15
N MET A 257 -5.84 12.28 -11.40
CA MET A 257 -6.60 13.47 -11.00
C MET A 257 -6.00 14.18 -9.78
N ASP A 258 -5.01 13.56 -9.14
CA ASP A 258 -4.34 14.04 -7.94
C ASP A 258 -5.33 14.27 -6.78
N ILE A 259 -6.28 13.33 -6.64
CA ILE A 259 -7.31 13.27 -5.59
C ILE A 259 -6.78 12.39 -4.45
N SER A 260 -6.68 12.96 -3.26
CA SER A 260 -6.26 12.22 -2.06
C SER A 260 -7.48 11.61 -1.37
N SER A 261 -7.93 10.48 -1.88
CA SER A 261 -9.01 9.67 -1.29
C SER A 261 -8.49 8.26 -0.96
N ASP A 262 -9.00 7.66 0.13
CA ASP A 262 -8.72 6.26 0.45
C ASP A 262 -9.64 5.35 -0.37
N ILE A 263 -9.07 4.53 -1.25
CA ILE A 263 -9.83 3.61 -2.09
C ILE A 263 -10.64 2.59 -1.26
N ARG A 264 -10.15 2.25 -0.05
CA ARG A 264 -10.86 1.36 0.87
C ARG A 264 -12.19 1.95 1.31
N GLU A 265 -12.28 3.28 1.42
CA GLU A 265 -13.53 3.94 1.76
C GLU A 265 -14.54 3.83 0.61
N ILE A 266 -14.08 3.99 -0.64
CA ILE A 266 -14.92 3.90 -1.84
C ILE A 266 -15.55 2.50 -1.96
N PHE A 267 -14.75 1.44 -1.80
CA PHE A 267 -15.20 0.05 -2.00
C PHE A 267 -15.71 -0.64 -0.73
N SER A 268 -15.66 0.01 0.44
CA SER A 268 -16.10 -0.58 1.71
C SER A 268 -17.52 -1.21 1.70
N GLY A 269 -18.46 -0.65 0.94
CA GLY A 269 -19.80 -1.23 0.80
C GLY A 269 -19.80 -2.48 -0.09
N VAL A 270 -19.07 -2.43 -1.20
CA VAL A 270 -18.87 -3.56 -2.12
C VAL A 270 -18.20 -4.74 -1.41
N ASP A 271 -17.21 -4.48 -0.55
CA ASP A 271 -16.51 -5.53 0.21
C ASP A 271 -17.49 -6.38 1.01
N LEU A 272 -18.42 -5.72 1.71
CA LEU A 272 -19.47 -6.38 2.49
C LEU A 272 -20.43 -7.16 1.59
N MET A 273 -20.85 -6.57 0.47
CA MET A 273 -21.74 -7.24 -0.48
C MET A 273 -21.14 -8.53 -1.05
N ILE A 274 -19.86 -8.52 -1.42
CA ILE A 274 -19.16 -9.72 -1.92
C ILE A 274 -19.09 -10.79 -0.82
N VAL A 275 -18.77 -10.39 0.42
CA VAL A 275 -18.69 -11.31 1.57
C VAL A 275 -20.05 -11.96 1.87
N ASP A 276 -21.13 -11.19 1.82
CA ASP A 276 -22.50 -11.71 2.01
C ASP A 276 -22.93 -12.60 0.84
N PHE A 277 -22.53 -12.25 -0.38
CA PHE A 277 -22.82 -13.04 -1.57
C PHE A 277 -22.18 -14.44 -1.53
N ILE A 278 -20.99 -14.55 -0.94
CA ILE A 278 -20.31 -15.84 -0.74
C ILE A 278 -21.14 -16.78 0.13
N ASP A 279 -21.96 -16.29 1.07
CA ASP A 279 -22.85 -17.15 1.86
C ASP A 279 -23.92 -17.83 1.00
N ILE A 280 -24.38 -17.15 -0.06
CA ILE A 280 -25.33 -17.73 -1.02
C ILE A 280 -24.66 -18.90 -1.72
N PHE A 281 -23.44 -18.71 -2.21
CA PHE A 281 -22.69 -19.77 -2.88
C PHE A 281 -22.35 -20.92 -1.94
N PHE A 282 -22.00 -20.61 -0.69
CA PHE A 282 -21.71 -21.61 0.32
C PHE A 282 -22.93 -22.48 0.62
N LYS A 283 -24.15 -21.92 0.64
CA LYS A 283 -25.38 -22.71 0.78
C LYS A 283 -25.61 -23.67 -0.40
N MET A 284 -25.19 -23.31 -1.61
CA MET A 284 -25.32 -24.16 -2.80
C MET A 284 -24.27 -25.28 -2.83
N SER A 285 -23.01 -24.95 -2.56
CA SER A 285 -21.92 -25.92 -2.45
C SER A 285 -20.85 -25.45 -1.47
N PRO A 286 -20.92 -25.88 -0.20
CA PRO A 286 -19.92 -25.52 0.81
C PRO A 286 -18.51 -25.90 0.38
N PHE A 287 -18.41 -27.05 -0.28
CA PHE A 287 -17.17 -27.67 -0.72
C PHE A 287 -16.41 -26.82 -1.75
N CYS A 288 -17.08 -26.46 -2.85
CA CYS A 288 -16.45 -25.71 -3.94
C CYS A 288 -15.99 -24.32 -3.48
N ILE A 289 -16.73 -23.70 -2.57
CA ILE A 289 -16.44 -22.35 -2.09
C ILE A 289 -15.28 -22.31 -1.12
N ILE A 290 -15.15 -23.27 -0.20
CA ILE A 290 -13.96 -23.35 0.67
C ILE A 290 -12.69 -23.52 -0.17
N ILE A 291 -12.71 -24.38 -1.20
CA ILE A 291 -11.56 -24.54 -2.10
C ILE A 291 -11.27 -23.24 -2.85
N ALA A 292 -12.28 -22.59 -3.42
CA ALA A 292 -12.07 -21.37 -4.19
C ALA A 292 -11.50 -20.24 -3.31
N LEU A 293 -12.03 -20.07 -2.08
CA LEU A 293 -11.52 -19.09 -1.12
C LEU A 293 -10.08 -19.38 -0.65
N ASN A 294 -9.62 -20.64 -0.68
CA ASN A 294 -8.23 -20.96 -0.35
C ASN A 294 -7.23 -20.25 -1.28
N LEU A 295 -7.57 -20.03 -2.55
CA LEU A 295 -6.71 -19.31 -3.50
C LEU A 295 -6.58 -17.83 -3.12
N TYR A 296 -7.70 -17.19 -2.79
CA TYR A 296 -7.80 -15.74 -2.54
C TYR A 296 -7.36 -15.29 -1.15
N THR A 297 -7.14 -16.24 -0.23
CA THR A 297 -6.73 -15.98 1.16
C THR A 297 -5.23 -16.15 1.38
N THR A 298 -4.47 -16.35 0.30
CA THR A 298 -3.01 -16.37 0.32
C THR A 298 -2.45 -14.94 0.48
N GLY A 299 -1.29 -14.81 1.15
CA GLY A 299 -0.76 -13.49 1.54
C GLY A 299 -0.57 -12.51 0.38
N GLU A 300 -0.19 -12.99 -0.80
CA GLU A 300 -0.02 -12.14 -1.99
C GLU A 300 -1.36 -11.60 -2.52
N PHE A 301 -2.39 -12.45 -2.60
CA PHE A 301 -3.73 -12.02 -3.03
C PHE A 301 -4.42 -11.15 -2.00
N VAL A 302 -4.24 -11.44 -0.70
CA VAL A 302 -4.79 -10.62 0.39
C VAL A 302 -4.24 -9.19 0.31
N ASN A 303 -2.95 -9.03 0.04
CA ASN A 303 -2.35 -7.71 -0.10
C ASN A 303 -2.87 -6.95 -1.33
N ARG A 304 -3.11 -7.65 -2.46
CA ARG A 304 -3.67 -7.04 -3.68
C ARG A 304 -5.12 -6.61 -3.53
N LEU A 305 -5.94 -7.42 -2.85
CA LEU A 305 -7.36 -7.14 -2.61
C LEU A 305 -7.60 -6.20 -1.41
N GLY A 306 -6.55 -5.85 -0.65
CA GLY A 306 -6.66 -4.92 0.48
C GLY A 306 -7.67 -5.36 1.55
N SER A 307 -8.68 -4.53 1.82
CA SER A 307 -9.71 -4.77 2.83
C SER A 307 -10.59 -5.99 2.51
N LEU A 308 -10.92 -6.20 1.24
CA LEU A 308 -11.66 -7.39 0.83
C LEU A 308 -10.85 -8.66 1.09
N GLY A 309 -9.55 -8.65 0.79
CA GLY A 309 -8.67 -9.80 1.01
C GLY A 309 -8.67 -10.26 2.48
N GLN A 310 -8.60 -9.31 3.41
CA GLN A 310 -8.70 -9.59 4.84
C GLN A 310 -10.10 -10.10 5.24
N SER A 311 -11.16 -9.48 4.70
CA SER A 311 -12.54 -9.88 4.96
C SER A 311 -12.84 -11.30 4.45
N LEU A 312 -12.32 -11.67 3.27
CA LEU A 312 -12.42 -13.03 2.72
C LEU A 312 -11.66 -14.05 3.57
N LYS A 313 -10.51 -13.67 4.14
CA LYS A 313 -9.74 -14.53 5.05
C LYS A 313 -10.50 -14.83 6.33
N GLU A 314 -11.10 -13.82 6.93
CA GLU A 314 -11.96 -13.97 8.11
C GLU A 314 -13.21 -14.79 7.79
N LYS A 315 -13.88 -14.47 6.68
CA LYS A 315 -15.07 -15.19 6.23
C LYS A 315 -14.79 -16.67 5.98
N LYS A 316 -13.67 -16.98 5.32
CA LYS A 316 -13.22 -18.36 5.09
C LYS A 316 -13.09 -19.14 6.39
N ALA A 317 -12.43 -18.59 7.41
CA ALA A 317 -12.26 -19.26 8.70
C ALA A 317 -13.62 -19.60 9.36
N ILE A 318 -14.57 -18.67 9.29
CA ILE A 318 -15.94 -18.88 9.79
C ILE A 318 -16.64 -19.99 9.00
N LEU A 319 -16.59 -19.96 7.66
CA LEU A 319 -17.22 -20.96 6.81
C LEU A 319 -16.60 -22.35 6.96
N GLU A 320 -15.29 -22.43 7.16
CA GLU A 320 -14.56 -23.65 7.49
C GLU A 320 -15.07 -24.25 8.82
N GLU A 321 -15.23 -23.44 9.86
CA GLU A 321 -15.77 -23.90 11.15
C GLU A 321 -17.22 -24.39 11.02
N VAL A 322 -18.07 -23.63 10.31
CA VAL A 322 -19.48 -24.01 10.05
C VAL A 322 -19.55 -25.33 9.29
N PHE A 323 -18.73 -25.50 8.24
CA PHE A 323 -18.66 -26.74 7.48
C PHE A 323 -18.22 -27.93 8.35
N LEU A 324 -17.16 -27.76 9.16
CA LEU A 324 -16.71 -28.79 10.09
C LEU A 324 -17.79 -29.18 11.10
N HIS A 325 -18.54 -28.22 11.63
CA HIS A 325 -19.64 -28.48 12.54
C HIS A 325 -20.77 -29.25 11.86
N GLN A 326 -21.16 -28.86 10.64
CA GLN A 326 -22.16 -29.57 9.84
C GLN A 326 -21.74 -31.03 9.61
N GLN A 327 -20.51 -31.27 9.13
CA GLN A 327 -19.99 -32.62 8.88
C GLN A 327 -19.89 -33.48 10.14
N LYS A 328 -19.58 -32.89 11.30
CA LYS A 328 -19.61 -33.59 12.60
C LYS A 328 -21.03 -34.06 12.98
N SER A 329 -22.08 -33.37 12.51
CA SER A 329 -23.48 -33.63 12.85
C SER A 329 -24.21 -34.57 11.88
N THR A 330 -24.03 -34.40 10.56
CA THR A 330 -24.69 -35.19 9.51
C THR A 330 -23.90 -36.43 9.09
N GLY A 331 -22.61 -36.48 9.45
CA GLY A 331 -21.69 -37.50 8.97
C GLY A 331 -21.16 -37.20 7.57
N LEU A 332 -19.93 -37.65 7.30
CA LEU A 332 -19.22 -37.34 6.07
C LEU A 332 -19.92 -37.90 4.82
N SER A 333 -20.23 -37.01 3.87
CA SER A 333 -20.58 -37.36 2.50
C SER A 333 -19.32 -37.69 1.68
N PHE A 334 -19.49 -38.44 0.58
CA PHE A 334 -18.42 -38.84 -0.35
C PHE A 334 -17.65 -37.65 -0.96
N GLU A 335 -18.21 -36.45 -0.91
CA GLU A 335 -17.66 -35.19 -1.44
C GLU A 335 -16.35 -34.79 -0.72
N VAL A 336 -16.17 -35.18 0.54
CA VAL A 336 -14.99 -34.82 1.34
C VAL A 336 -13.71 -35.52 0.88
N ALA A 337 -13.82 -36.67 0.22
CA ALA A 337 -12.67 -37.31 -0.42
C ALA A 337 -12.11 -36.48 -1.59
N GLY A 338 -13.00 -35.78 -2.31
CA GLY A 338 -12.62 -34.83 -3.36
C GLY A 338 -11.90 -33.60 -2.76
N LEU A 339 -12.38 -33.12 -1.60
CA LEU A 339 -11.75 -32.03 -0.86
C LEU A 339 -10.33 -32.34 -0.45
N ILE A 340 -10.11 -33.52 0.12
CA ILE A 340 -8.78 -33.91 0.59
C ILE A 340 -7.81 -34.04 -0.59
N ASN A 341 -8.24 -34.65 -1.70
CA ASN A 341 -7.40 -34.77 -2.89
C ASN A 341 -7.06 -33.42 -3.54
N GLU A 342 -8.00 -32.46 -3.59
CA GLU A 342 -7.74 -31.12 -4.12
C GLU A 342 -6.91 -30.26 -3.16
N LEU A 343 -7.15 -30.34 -1.85
CA LEU A 343 -6.36 -29.64 -0.84
C LEU A 343 -4.93 -30.17 -0.74
N ASN A 344 -4.71 -31.48 -0.92
CA ASN A 344 -3.37 -32.07 -0.97
C ASN A 344 -2.53 -31.54 -2.15
N LYS A 345 -3.17 -31.09 -3.24
CA LYS A 345 -2.49 -30.45 -4.39
C LYS A 345 -2.17 -28.98 -4.12
N MET A 346 -2.77 -28.38 -3.10
CA MET A 346 -2.53 -26.99 -2.73
C MET A 346 -1.36 -26.90 -1.74
N PRO A 347 -0.47 -25.91 -1.87
CA PRO A 347 0.73 -25.76 -1.03
C PRO A 347 0.39 -25.19 0.36
N ILE A 348 -0.59 -25.77 1.05
CA ILE A 348 -1.06 -25.28 2.36
C ILE A 348 -1.24 -26.48 3.30
N LYS A 349 -0.44 -26.54 4.37
CA LYS A 349 -0.83 -27.27 5.59
C LYS A 349 -1.97 -26.47 6.20
N SER A 350 -3.23 -26.82 5.96
CA SER A 350 -4.34 -26.14 6.64
C SER A 350 -4.71 -26.93 7.88
N ASP A 351 -4.75 -26.25 9.04
CA ASP A 351 -5.31 -26.79 10.28
C ASP A 351 -6.75 -27.31 10.06
N PHE A 352 -7.44 -26.77 9.06
CA PHE A 352 -8.73 -27.25 8.59
C PHE A 352 -8.69 -28.69 8.06
N LEU A 353 -7.66 -29.06 7.26
CA LEU A 353 -7.49 -30.43 6.76
C LEU A 353 -7.26 -31.42 7.91
N GLU A 354 -6.42 -31.05 8.88
CA GLU A 354 -6.17 -31.89 10.07
C GLU A 354 -7.46 -32.05 10.90
N ASN A 355 -8.19 -30.95 11.14
CA ASN A 355 -9.45 -30.96 11.87
C ASN A 355 -10.55 -31.77 11.16
N LEU A 356 -10.60 -31.72 9.84
CA LEU A 356 -11.50 -32.50 9.01
C LEU A 356 -11.17 -34.01 9.12
N VAL A 357 -9.90 -34.37 9.03
CA VAL A 357 -9.44 -35.75 9.23
C VAL A 357 -9.72 -36.23 10.66
N HIS A 358 -9.46 -35.41 11.68
CA HIS A 358 -9.83 -35.72 13.07
C HIS A 358 -11.35 -35.91 13.27
N ALA A 359 -12.18 -35.14 12.57
CA ALA A 359 -13.63 -35.34 12.58
C ALA A 359 -14.03 -36.70 11.95
N VAL A 360 -13.39 -37.10 10.86
CA VAL A 360 -13.54 -38.44 10.24
C VAL A 360 -13.23 -39.54 11.25
N ILE A 361 -12.10 -39.42 11.96
CA ILE A 361 -11.62 -40.43 12.91
C ILE A 361 -12.53 -40.52 14.14
N LYS A 362 -12.97 -39.37 14.68
CA LYS A 362 -13.88 -39.32 15.82
C LYS A 362 -15.22 -40.01 15.51
N LYS A 363 -15.70 -39.93 14.25
CA LYS A 363 -16.89 -40.67 13.81
C LYS A 363 -16.59 -42.16 13.63
N ALA A 364 -15.47 -42.54 13.02
CA ALA A 364 -15.05 -43.93 12.88
C ALA A 364 -14.93 -44.66 14.23
N ARG A 365 -14.53 -43.95 15.29
CA ARG A 365 -14.48 -44.46 16.67
C ARG A 365 -15.87 -44.69 17.30
N LYS A 366 -16.94 -44.05 16.81
CA LYS A 366 -18.32 -44.37 17.25
C LYS A 366 -18.71 -45.69 16.60
N GLN A 367 -18.87 -46.73 17.41
CA GLN A 367 -18.87 -48.16 17.05
C GLN A 367 -19.87 -48.67 15.97
N ASN A 368 -20.65 -47.80 15.33
CA ASN A 368 -21.70 -48.14 14.36
C ASN A 368 -21.36 -47.82 12.89
N VAL A 369 -20.11 -47.48 12.56
CA VAL A 369 -19.73 -47.25 11.14
C VAL A 369 -19.66 -48.59 10.40
N GLN A 370 -20.34 -48.69 9.25
CA GLN A 370 -20.31 -49.87 8.38
C GLN A 370 -18.90 -50.12 7.82
N LEU A 371 -18.57 -51.37 7.51
CA LEU A 371 -17.21 -51.75 7.09
C LEU A 371 -16.77 -50.99 5.82
N GLU A 372 -17.69 -50.80 4.87
CA GLU A 372 -17.47 -50.11 3.61
C GLU A 372 -17.13 -48.62 3.80
N GLU A 373 -17.81 -47.93 4.72
CA GLU A 373 -17.52 -46.54 5.07
C GLU A 373 -16.17 -46.43 5.81
N GLY A 374 -15.87 -47.42 6.66
CA GLY A 374 -14.59 -47.54 7.35
C GLY A 374 -13.38 -47.72 6.42
N LEU A 375 -13.51 -48.58 5.41
CA LEU A 375 -12.46 -48.80 4.40
C LEU A 375 -12.25 -47.57 3.51
N LYS A 376 -13.33 -46.88 3.13
CA LYS A 376 -13.23 -45.60 2.41
C LYS A 376 -12.48 -44.54 3.22
N ASN A 377 -12.76 -44.44 4.52
CA ASN A 377 -12.02 -43.53 5.41
C ASN A 377 -10.53 -43.89 5.52
N HIS A 378 -10.20 -45.19 5.49
CA HIS A 378 -8.80 -45.66 5.52
C HIS A 378 -8.04 -45.20 4.27
N GLN A 379 -8.63 -45.35 3.08
CA GLN A 379 -8.06 -44.82 1.83
C GLN A 379 -7.80 -43.30 1.91
N ILE A 380 -8.79 -42.55 2.39
CA ILE A 380 -8.72 -41.09 2.50
C ILE A 380 -7.59 -40.65 3.43
N ILE A 381 -7.40 -41.31 4.57
CA ILE A 381 -6.32 -40.95 5.50
C ILE A 381 -4.96 -41.27 4.89
N HIS A 382 -4.85 -42.39 4.17
CA HIS A 382 -3.61 -42.74 3.48
C HIS A 382 -3.27 -41.77 2.35
N SER A 383 -4.25 -41.18 1.67
CA SER A 383 -4.02 -40.20 0.61
C SER A 383 -3.53 -38.83 1.09
N VAL A 384 -3.64 -38.52 2.39
CA VAL A 384 -3.13 -37.26 2.99
C VAL A 384 -1.62 -37.33 3.18
N GLU A 385 -0.85 -36.52 2.44
CA GLU A 385 0.62 -36.56 2.52
C GLU A 385 1.19 -35.96 3.82
N ARG A 386 0.53 -34.94 4.39
CA ARG A 386 1.01 -34.19 5.56
C ARG A 386 -0.05 -34.17 6.66
N LEU A 387 0.13 -35.02 7.67
CA LEU A 387 -0.67 -35.08 8.88
C LEU A 387 0.25 -35.58 10.00
N ASP A 388 0.47 -34.75 11.02
CA ASP A 388 1.55 -34.99 12.00
C ASP A 388 1.30 -36.29 12.83
N ASP A 389 0.03 -36.65 13.07
CA ASP A 389 -0.38 -37.87 13.78
C ASP A 389 -0.85 -39.03 12.87
N LYS A 390 -0.54 -38.99 11.57
CA LYS A 390 -1.08 -39.94 10.57
C LYS A 390 -0.92 -41.41 10.97
N LYS A 391 0.23 -41.76 11.53
CA LYS A 391 0.55 -43.15 11.91
C LYS A 391 -0.34 -43.65 13.05
N GLU A 392 -0.48 -42.87 14.11
CA GLU A 392 -1.33 -43.22 15.27
C GLU A 392 -2.80 -43.34 14.87
N ILE A 393 -3.22 -42.46 13.95
CA ILE A 393 -4.56 -42.44 13.38
C ILE A 393 -4.85 -43.73 12.59
N ILE A 394 -3.94 -44.11 11.69
CA ILE A 394 -4.08 -45.34 10.90
C ILE A 394 -4.15 -46.55 11.83
N GLU A 395 -3.23 -46.66 12.80
CA GLU A 395 -3.21 -47.76 13.77
C GLU A 395 -4.53 -47.87 14.55
N CYS A 396 -5.11 -46.74 14.96
CA CYS A 396 -6.39 -46.72 15.66
C CYS A 396 -7.56 -47.20 14.77
N MET A 397 -7.57 -46.80 13.50
CA MET A 397 -8.57 -47.24 12.54
C MET A 397 -8.43 -48.71 12.17
N GLU A 398 -7.21 -49.18 11.94
CA GLU A 398 -6.93 -50.58 11.62
C GLU A 398 -7.39 -51.50 12.76
N ARG A 399 -7.12 -51.15 14.03
CA ARG A 399 -7.64 -51.89 15.21
C ARG A 399 -9.16 -52.01 15.23
N TYR A 400 -9.89 -51.00 14.72
CA TYR A 400 -11.34 -51.04 14.64
C TYR A 400 -11.87 -51.84 13.45
N LEU A 401 -11.20 -51.73 12.29
CA LEU A 401 -11.61 -52.41 11.06
C LEU A 401 -11.27 -53.90 11.07
N THR A 402 -10.16 -54.30 11.69
CA THR A 402 -9.68 -55.68 11.72
C THR A 402 -10.76 -56.67 12.23
N PRO A 403 -11.40 -56.48 13.39
CA PRO A 403 -12.48 -57.37 13.84
C PRO A 403 -13.65 -57.44 12.86
N LYS A 404 -14.04 -56.31 12.24
CA LYS A 404 -15.17 -56.27 11.29
C LYS A 404 -14.87 -57.00 9.97
N ILE A 405 -13.63 -56.92 9.50
CA ILE A 405 -13.16 -57.67 8.32
C ILE A 405 -13.18 -59.17 8.63
N ILE A 406 -12.67 -59.55 9.81
CA ILE A 406 -12.62 -60.95 10.27
C ILE A 406 -14.04 -61.51 10.38
N ASP A 407 -14.94 -60.81 11.08
CA ASP A 407 -16.32 -61.25 11.29
C ASP A 407 -17.08 -61.41 9.96
N ARG A 408 -16.86 -60.51 9.01
CA ARG A 408 -17.54 -60.58 7.71
C ARG A 408 -17.03 -61.72 6.83
N ILE A 409 -15.71 -61.94 6.79
CA ILE A 409 -15.11 -62.96 5.94
C ILE A 409 -15.30 -64.34 6.57
N PHE A 410 -14.91 -64.52 7.82
CA PHE A 410 -14.86 -65.82 8.50
C PHE A 410 -16.14 -66.16 9.28
N GLY A 411 -17.04 -65.19 9.51
CA GLY A 411 -18.37 -65.44 10.08
C GLY A 411 -19.46 -65.73 9.04
N GLY A 412 -19.16 -65.58 7.74
CA GLY A 412 -20.09 -65.81 6.63
C GLY A 412 -20.10 -67.25 6.10
N ARG A 413 -21.10 -67.60 5.28
CA ARG A 413 -21.20 -68.94 4.65
C ARG A 413 -20.36 -69.09 3.37
N ASN A 414 -19.87 -67.99 2.79
CA ASN A 414 -19.11 -68.00 1.53
C ASN A 414 -17.99 -66.94 1.53
N GLU A 415 -16.86 -67.31 2.12
CA GLU A 415 -15.69 -66.46 2.33
C GLU A 415 -15.15 -65.85 1.02
N ARG A 416 -15.18 -66.60 -0.09
CA ARG A 416 -14.68 -66.13 -1.40
C ARG A 416 -15.54 -65.00 -1.98
N SER A 417 -16.85 -65.04 -1.74
CA SER A 417 -17.75 -63.97 -2.18
C SER A 417 -17.58 -62.71 -1.32
N GLU A 418 -17.45 -62.88 -0.01
CA GLU A 418 -17.25 -61.76 0.92
C GLU A 418 -15.92 -61.03 0.68
N ILE A 419 -14.84 -61.76 0.39
CA ILE A 419 -13.56 -61.17 -0.01
C ILE A 419 -13.73 -60.28 -1.25
N LYS A 420 -14.48 -60.73 -2.27
CA LYS A 420 -14.71 -59.92 -3.48
C LYS A 420 -15.50 -58.64 -3.18
N GLU A 421 -16.54 -58.73 -2.34
CA GLU A 421 -17.37 -57.57 -1.98
C GLU A 421 -16.60 -56.54 -1.14
N ILE A 422 -15.74 -56.98 -0.21
CA ILE A 422 -14.87 -56.09 0.56
C ILE A 422 -13.89 -55.34 -0.35
N PHE A 423 -13.28 -56.03 -1.33
CA PHE A 423 -12.38 -55.40 -2.28
C PHE A 423 -13.09 -54.42 -3.22
N LYS A 424 -14.34 -54.70 -3.62
CA LYS A 424 -15.17 -53.75 -4.39
C LYS A 424 -15.53 -52.48 -3.61
N ALA A 425 -15.55 -52.54 -2.27
CA ALA A 425 -15.83 -51.35 -1.45
C ALA A 425 -14.66 -50.34 -1.46
N VAL A 426 -13.49 -50.76 -1.91
CA VAL A 426 -12.26 -49.95 -2.02
C VAL A 426 -12.18 -49.37 -3.44
N ASP A 427 -12.13 -48.05 -3.56
CA ASP A 427 -12.15 -47.36 -4.86
C ASP A 427 -10.74 -47.29 -5.48
N SER A 428 -10.56 -47.89 -6.66
CA SER A 428 -9.27 -47.95 -7.36
C SER A 428 -8.82 -46.63 -7.95
N GLN A 429 -9.71 -45.65 -8.09
CA GLN A 429 -9.39 -44.31 -8.62
C GLN A 429 -8.97 -43.32 -7.53
N LYS A 430 -9.00 -43.72 -6.25
CA LYS A 430 -8.64 -42.85 -5.11
C LYS A 430 -7.24 -43.15 -4.58
N GLY A 431 -6.56 -42.10 -4.10
CA GLY A 431 -5.31 -42.25 -3.36
C GLY A 431 -5.50 -43.13 -2.11
N GLY A 432 -4.43 -43.83 -1.69
CA GLY A 432 -4.50 -44.78 -0.56
C GLY A 432 -5.07 -46.16 -0.92
N TYR A 433 -5.36 -46.44 -2.20
CA TYR A 433 -5.83 -47.75 -2.67
C TYR A 433 -4.86 -48.89 -2.33
N VAL A 434 -3.56 -48.70 -2.63
CA VAL A 434 -2.54 -49.75 -2.43
C VAL A 434 -2.43 -50.11 -0.96
N GLU A 435 -2.48 -49.11 -0.08
CA GLU A 435 -2.38 -49.24 1.36
C GLU A 435 -3.62 -49.91 1.96
N ALA A 436 -4.82 -49.52 1.53
CA ALA A 436 -6.07 -50.17 1.96
C ALA A 436 -6.13 -51.64 1.53
N ILE A 437 -5.73 -51.94 0.30
CA ILE A 437 -5.66 -53.32 -0.22
C ILE A 437 -4.61 -54.13 0.54
N SER A 438 -3.45 -53.54 0.83
CA SER A 438 -2.39 -54.18 1.63
C SER A 438 -2.88 -54.51 3.03
N PHE A 439 -3.58 -53.57 3.69
CA PHE A 439 -4.18 -53.78 5.00
C PHE A 439 -5.22 -54.92 5.02
N ILE A 440 -6.12 -54.97 4.04
CA ILE A 440 -7.12 -56.05 3.93
C ILE A 440 -6.42 -57.41 3.72
N LYS A 441 -5.44 -57.48 2.80
CA LYS A 441 -4.66 -58.71 2.55
C LYS A 441 -3.94 -59.20 3.79
N LYS A 442 -3.26 -58.29 4.48
CA LYS A 442 -2.54 -58.59 5.72
C LYS A 442 -3.50 -59.14 6.77
N THR A 443 -4.64 -58.48 6.96
CA THR A 443 -5.68 -58.91 7.91
C THR A 443 -6.20 -60.31 7.61
N ILE A 444 -6.47 -60.64 6.33
CA ILE A 444 -6.94 -61.98 5.95
C ILE A 444 -5.87 -63.04 6.18
N LEU A 445 -4.62 -62.79 5.76
CA LEU A 445 -3.54 -63.76 5.82
C LEU A 445 -3.04 -64.01 7.25
N GLU A 446 -3.13 -63.02 8.14
CA GLU A 446 -2.74 -63.15 9.55
C GLU A 446 -3.80 -63.85 10.41
N ASN A 447 -5.05 -63.92 9.94
CA ASN A 447 -6.17 -64.50 10.70
C ASN A 447 -6.79 -65.75 10.06
N CYS A 448 -6.24 -66.24 8.94
CA CYS A 448 -6.67 -67.48 8.30
C CYS A 448 -6.04 -68.73 8.92
N GLU A 449 -6.74 -69.87 8.85
CA GLU A 449 -6.19 -71.17 9.24
C GLU A 449 -4.96 -71.53 8.39
N GLU A 450 -3.91 -72.02 9.03
CA GLU A 450 -2.62 -72.31 8.38
C GLU A 450 -2.76 -73.28 7.20
N ALA A 451 -3.70 -74.23 7.29
CA ALA A 451 -4.03 -75.18 6.23
C ALA A 451 -4.68 -74.54 4.98
N LYS A 452 -5.39 -73.42 5.14
CA LYS A 452 -6.10 -72.71 4.05
C LYS A 452 -5.33 -71.50 3.52
N ARG A 453 -4.18 -71.16 4.12
CA ARG A 453 -3.38 -69.99 3.75
C ARG A 453 -3.02 -69.95 2.26
N ASN A 454 -2.62 -71.09 1.69
CA ASN A 454 -2.29 -71.20 0.26
C ASN A 454 -3.51 -71.01 -0.66
N GLU A 455 -4.72 -71.30 -0.17
CA GLU A 455 -5.97 -71.10 -0.90
C GLU A 455 -6.35 -69.62 -0.93
N TYR A 456 -6.27 -68.92 0.22
CA TYR A 456 -6.51 -67.46 0.25
C TYR A 456 -5.48 -66.68 -0.55
N ILE A 457 -4.20 -67.09 -0.59
CA ILE A 457 -3.21 -66.46 -1.47
C ILE A 457 -3.64 -66.50 -2.93
N LYS A 458 -4.21 -67.62 -3.40
CA LYS A 458 -4.74 -67.75 -4.76
C LYS A 458 -5.96 -66.85 -4.98
N ILE A 459 -6.90 -66.84 -4.05
CA ILE A 459 -8.10 -66.00 -4.12
C ILE A 459 -7.72 -64.51 -4.16
N LEU A 460 -6.82 -64.06 -3.29
CA LEU A 460 -6.35 -62.68 -3.25
C LEU A 460 -5.57 -62.28 -4.51
N ALA A 461 -4.86 -63.22 -5.15
CA ALA A 461 -4.18 -62.99 -6.43
C ALA A 461 -5.15 -62.85 -7.61
N GLU A 462 -6.31 -63.51 -7.56
CA GLU A 462 -7.36 -63.38 -8.57
C GLU A 462 -8.13 -62.06 -8.43
N VAL A 463 -8.49 -61.68 -7.20
CA VAL A 463 -9.30 -60.47 -6.92
C VAL A 463 -8.52 -59.19 -7.23
N ASN A 464 -7.18 -59.22 -7.15
CA ASN A 464 -6.32 -58.08 -7.46
C ASN A 464 -6.09 -57.82 -8.96
N LYS A 465 -6.50 -58.73 -9.85
CA LYS A 465 -6.33 -58.61 -11.32
C LYS A 465 -7.54 -58.00 -12.01
N THR A 466 -8.65 -57.87 -11.30
CA THR A 466 -9.85 -57.08 -11.65
C THR A 466 -9.78 -55.73 -10.96
#